data_AF-A0A363SYN2-F1
#
_entry.id   AF-A0A363SYN2-F1
#
_cell.length_a   1.000
_cell.length_b   1.000
_cell.length_c   1.000
_cell.angle_alpha   90.00
_cell.angle_beta   90.00
_cell.angle_gamma   90.00
#
_symmetry.space_group_name_H-M   'P 1'
#
loop_
_entity.id
_entity.type
_entity.pdbx_description
1 polymer ?
#
loop_
_entity_poly.entity_id
_entity_poly.type
_entity_poly.pdbx_seq_one_letter_code
_entity_poly.pdbx_strand_id
1 'polypeptide(L)'
;MDDHTLRLSWSWLLLPLALFLILLGALSSPRDAQGRPLLLLPEVKAVEEYRRSMNSATDGMQLLDGEIATLLAGQNTDLFTQSRQAQAAFEHALRITQEVDVQTAPPALEGLREVAAGTASAYLEAARLALRWVSLPQESYRTNAENSLAQARLQLNTFRESKWLAMR
;
A
#
# COMPACT_ATOMS: atom_id res chain seq x y z
N MET A 1 46.17 44.24 34.48
CA MET A 1 44.70 44.24 34.29
C MET A 1 44.57 44.33 32.80
N ASP A 2 44.59 43.17 32.14
CA ASP A 2 45.00 43.07 30.74
C ASP A 2 43.84 42.53 29.93
N ASP A 3 43.36 43.37 29.03
CA ASP A 3 42.14 43.25 28.26
C ASP A 3 42.07 41.99 27.41
N HIS A 4 40.95 41.28 27.57
CA HIS A 4 40.49 40.23 26.69
C HIS A 4 40.14 40.82 25.32
N THR A 5 40.95 40.54 24.29
CA THR A 5 40.44 40.50 22.92
C THR A 5 40.84 39.18 22.28
N LEU A 6 40.08 38.15 22.66
CA LEU A 6 39.98 36.91 21.90
C LEU A 6 39.65 37.30 20.45
N ARG A 7 40.66 37.27 19.57
CA ARG A 7 40.44 37.21 18.12
C ARG A 7 39.76 35.88 17.87
N LEU A 8 38.45 35.84 18.08
CA LEU A 8 37.59 34.72 17.79
C LEU A 8 37.65 34.53 16.27
N SER A 9 38.64 33.76 15.81
CA SER A 9 38.84 33.49 14.40
C SER A 9 37.52 32.94 13.86
N TRP A 10 37.05 33.46 12.73
CA TRP A 10 35.83 33.04 12.04
C TRP A 10 35.68 31.50 11.94
N SER A 11 36.81 30.78 11.95
CA SER A 11 36.93 29.33 12.08
C SER A 11 36.17 28.70 13.27
N TRP A 12 36.01 29.40 14.40
CA TRP A 12 35.27 28.88 15.56
C TRP A 12 33.76 28.90 15.31
N LEU A 13 33.22 29.77 14.45
CA LEU A 13 31.82 29.71 14.02
C LEU A 13 31.61 28.63 12.94
N LEU A 14 32.61 28.40 12.09
CA LEU A 14 32.54 27.40 11.02
C LEU A 14 32.57 25.95 11.56
N LEU A 15 33.27 25.70 12.67
CA LEU A 15 33.40 24.37 13.25
C LEU A 15 32.06 23.77 13.75
N PRO A 16 31.25 24.47 14.58
CA PRO A 16 29.94 23.98 14.97
C PRO A 16 28.97 23.94 13.79
N LEU A 17 29.09 24.86 12.82
CA LEU A 17 28.27 24.84 11.60
C LEU A 17 28.59 23.61 10.72
N ALA A 18 29.87 23.27 10.56
CA ALA A 18 30.30 22.08 9.84
C ALA A 18 29.86 20.81 10.57
N LEU A 19 29.99 20.77 11.91
CA LEU A 19 29.51 19.67 12.73
C LEU A 19 27.99 19.49 12.58
N PHE A 20 27.24 20.59 12.58
CA PHE A 20 25.80 20.60 12.40
C PHE A 20 25.39 20.10 11.00
N LEU A 21 26.09 20.53 9.94
CA LEU A 21 25.87 20.06 8.57
C LEU A 21 26.21 18.58 8.40
N ILE A 22 27.29 18.10 9.03
CA ILE A 22 27.66 16.67 9.05
C ILE A 22 26.58 15.86 9.78
N LEU A 23 26.07 16.36 10.91
CA LEU A 23 25.02 15.70 11.68
C LEU A 23 23.70 15.63 10.90
N LEU A 24 23.32 16.73 10.24
CA LEU A 24 22.16 16.78 9.34
C LEU A 24 22.32 15.83 8.15
N GLY A 25 23.51 15.79 7.54
CA GLY A 25 23.81 14.84 6.47
C GLY A 25 23.76 13.38 6.95
N ALA A 26 24.24 13.11 8.17
CA ALA A 26 24.23 11.77 8.76
C ALA A 26 22.82 11.30 9.16
N LEU A 27 21.92 12.21 9.56
CA LEU A 27 20.51 11.90 9.83
C LEU A 27 19.68 11.79 8.55
N SER A 28 19.96 12.60 7.54
CA SER A 28 19.20 12.67 6.29
C SER A 28 19.63 11.60 5.28
N SER A 29 20.84 11.03 5.41
CA SER A 29 21.34 9.97 4.53
C SER A 29 20.56 8.67 4.74
N PRO A 30 19.79 8.20 3.73
CA PRO A 30 19.06 6.94 3.84
C PRO A 30 20.05 5.78 3.89
N ARG A 31 20.00 5.01 4.98
CA ARG A 31 20.81 3.80 5.16
C ARG A 31 19.92 2.57 5.06
N ASP A 32 20.48 1.53 4.45
CA ASP A 32 19.87 0.20 4.39
C ASP A 32 19.72 -0.42 5.80
N ALA A 33 18.89 -1.46 5.93
CA ALA A 33 18.74 -2.30 7.12
C ALA A 33 20.07 -2.93 7.60
N GLN A 34 21.10 -2.99 6.74
CA GLN A 34 22.46 -3.43 7.12
C GLN A 34 23.47 -2.27 7.27
N GLY A 35 23.01 -1.01 7.38
CA GLY A 35 23.86 0.15 7.70
C GLY A 35 24.72 0.69 6.56
N ARG A 36 24.50 0.25 5.32
CA ARG A 36 25.25 0.70 4.14
C ARG A 36 24.63 1.96 3.53
N PRO A 37 25.44 2.92 3.03
CA PRO A 37 24.96 4.07 2.28
C PRO A 37 24.39 3.57 0.95
N LEU A 38 23.09 3.77 0.76
CA LEU A 38 22.37 3.27 -0.40
C LEU A 38 22.54 4.28 -1.55
N LEU A 39 23.43 3.96 -2.50
CA LEU A 39 23.53 4.68 -3.78
C LEU A 39 22.33 4.32 -4.64
N LEU A 40 21.17 4.88 -4.32
CA LEU A 40 19.99 4.74 -5.16
C LEU A 40 20.12 5.70 -6.34
N LEU A 41 20.34 5.14 -7.53
CA LEU A 41 19.87 5.79 -8.74
C LEU A 41 18.37 6.12 -8.51
N PRO A 42 17.89 7.34 -8.85
CA PRO A 42 16.50 7.73 -8.63
C PRO A 42 15.48 6.70 -9.14
N GLU A 43 15.82 6.02 -10.23
CA GLU A 43 15.02 4.95 -10.84
C GLU A 43 14.87 3.70 -9.95
N VAL A 44 15.96 3.26 -9.30
CA VAL A 44 15.92 2.09 -8.40
C VAL A 44 15.09 2.39 -7.15
N LYS A 45 15.19 3.64 -6.65
CA LYS A 45 14.35 4.11 -5.55
C LYS A 45 12.87 4.06 -5.91
N ALA A 46 12.50 4.59 -7.07
CA ALA A 46 11.12 4.63 -7.53
C ALA A 46 10.52 3.23 -7.71
N VAL A 47 11.31 2.28 -8.24
CA VAL A 47 10.92 0.87 -8.36
C VAL A 47 10.66 0.24 -6.99
N GLU A 48 11.55 0.45 -6.02
CA GLU A 48 11.41 -0.12 -4.68
C GLU A 48 10.24 0.48 -3.89
N GLU A 49 10.04 1.81 -3.98
CA GLU A 49 8.89 2.48 -3.37
C GLU A 49 7.58 1.98 -3.98
N TYR A 50 7.53 1.86 -5.31
CA TYR A 50 6.37 1.32 -6.00
C TYR A 50 6.08 -0.14 -5.59
N ARG A 51 7.12 -0.99 -5.54
CA ARG A 51 7.00 -2.39 -5.11
C ARG A 51 6.46 -2.51 -3.69
N ARG A 52 6.97 -1.73 -2.74
CA ARG A 52 6.47 -1.73 -1.34
C ARG A 52 5.01 -1.37 -1.27
N SER A 53 4.59 -0.38 -2.05
CA SER A 53 3.19 0.02 -2.06
C SER A 53 2.29 -1.03 -2.70
N MET A 54 2.73 -1.67 -3.79
CA MET A 54 2.00 -2.80 -4.38
C MET A 54 1.88 -3.98 -3.43
N ASN A 55 2.89 -4.26 -2.60
CA ASN A 55 2.79 -5.24 -1.51
C ASN A 55 1.74 -4.83 -0.48
N SER A 56 1.75 -3.57 -0.04
CA SER A 56 0.73 -3.07 0.89
C SER A 56 -0.69 -3.19 0.31
N ALA A 57 -0.88 -2.85 -0.96
CA ALA A 57 -2.16 -3.00 -1.64
C ALA A 57 -2.58 -4.48 -1.74
N THR A 58 -1.63 -5.37 -2.03
CA THR A 58 -1.84 -6.83 -2.08
C THR A 58 -2.28 -7.41 -0.74
N ASP A 59 -1.71 -6.91 0.37
CA ASP A 59 -2.09 -7.30 1.72
C ASP A 59 -3.49 -6.76 2.06
N GLY A 60 -3.78 -5.51 1.67
CA GLY A 60 -5.11 -4.91 1.79
C GLY A 60 -6.19 -5.72 1.07
N MET A 61 -5.91 -6.15 -0.17
CA MET A 61 -6.83 -6.99 -0.96
C MET A 61 -7.07 -8.36 -0.31
N GLN A 62 -6.06 -8.96 0.31
CA GLN A 62 -6.26 -10.22 1.05
C GLN A 62 -7.07 -10.04 2.33
N LEU A 63 -6.90 -8.91 3.02
CA LEU A 63 -7.74 -8.62 4.18
C LEU A 63 -9.20 -8.43 3.75
N LEU A 64 -9.41 -7.68 2.67
CA LEU A 64 -10.72 -7.49 2.05
C LEU A 64 -11.36 -8.80 1.57
N ASP A 65 -10.57 -9.73 1.02
CA ASP A 65 -11.05 -11.07 0.65
C ASP A 65 -11.68 -11.79 1.86
N GLY A 66 -11.02 -11.72 3.02
CA GLY A 66 -11.53 -12.27 4.27
C GLY A 66 -12.79 -11.56 4.76
N GLU A 67 -12.85 -10.22 4.66
CA GLU A 67 -14.04 -9.44 5.02
C GLU A 67 -15.26 -9.81 4.17
N ILE A 68 -15.09 -9.92 2.84
CA ILE A 68 -16.18 -10.29 1.93
C ILE A 68 -16.57 -11.76 2.16
N ALA A 69 -15.59 -12.67 2.33
CA ALA A 69 -15.87 -14.08 2.58
C ALA A 69 -16.64 -14.31 3.89
N THR A 70 -16.26 -13.61 4.96
CA THR A 70 -16.96 -13.71 6.26
C THR A 70 -18.37 -13.15 6.17
N LEU A 71 -18.57 -12.05 5.43
CA LEU A 71 -19.88 -11.50 5.15
C LEU A 71 -20.78 -12.52 4.42
N LEU A 72 -20.30 -13.11 3.33
CA LEU A 72 -21.04 -14.10 2.54
C LEU A 72 -21.31 -15.41 3.29
N ALA A 73 -20.50 -15.74 4.29
CA ALA A 73 -20.71 -16.90 5.17
C ALA A 73 -21.71 -16.62 6.31
N GLY A 74 -21.90 -15.36 6.69
CA GLY A 74 -22.65 -14.94 7.88
C GLY A 74 -24.17 -15.02 7.72
N GLN A 75 -24.77 -16.22 7.83
CA GLN A 75 -26.22 -16.39 7.82
C GLN A 75 -26.91 -16.05 9.16
N ASN A 76 -26.18 -15.94 10.27
CA ASN A 76 -26.74 -15.85 11.64
C ASN A 76 -26.48 -14.51 12.37
N THR A 77 -25.95 -13.50 11.69
CA THR A 77 -25.71 -12.17 12.25
C THR A 77 -26.92 -11.26 12.01
N ASP A 78 -27.23 -10.34 12.91
CA ASP A 78 -28.29 -9.34 12.70
C ASP A 78 -28.08 -8.52 11.40
N LEU A 79 -29.17 -8.21 10.70
CA LEU A 79 -29.17 -7.55 9.38
C LEU A 79 -28.50 -6.18 9.41
N PHE A 80 -28.66 -5.43 10.50
CA PHE A 80 -27.99 -4.13 10.63
C PHE A 80 -26.46 -4.28 10.69
N THR A 81 -25.99 -5.31 11.40
CA THR A 81 -24.55 -5.62 11.48
C THR A 81 -24.01 -6.07 10.13
N GLN A 82 -24.74 -6.95 9.41
CA GLN A 82 -24.35 -7.35 8.05
C GLN A 82 -24.30 -6.17 7.08
N SER A 83 -25.28 -5.26 7.15
CA SER A 83 -25.31 -4.07 6.30
C SER A 83 -24.11 -3.15 6.54
N ARG A 84 -23.76 -2.89 7.82
CA ARG A 84 -22.56 -2.11 8.14
C ARG A 84 -21.27 -2.80 7.70
N GLN A 85 -21.17 -4.12 7.86
CA GLN A 85 -20.01 -4.88 7.40
C GLN A 85 -19.88 -4.83 5.88
N ALA A 86 -20.98 -4.94 5.14
CA ALA A 86 -20.97 -4.84 3.67
C ALA A 86 -20.57 -3.44 3.20
N GLN A 87 -21.08 -2.39 3.85
CA GLN A 87 -20.68 -1.00 3.57
C GLN A 87 -19.20 -0.78 3.85
N ALA A 88 -18.71 -1.25 5.01
CA ALA A 88 -17.30 -1.14 5.36
C ALA A 88 -16.39 -1.87 4.35
N ALA A 89 -16.75 -3.08 3.93
CA ALA A 89 -16.00 -3.83 2.92
C ALA A 89 -16.01 -3.10 1.56
N PHE A 90 -17.14 -2.53 1.15
CA PHE A 90 -17.23 -1.73 -0.07
C PHE A 90 -16.38 -0.46 -0.03
N GLU A 91 -16.42 0.29 1.07
CA GLU A 91 -15.58 1.48 1.28
C GLU A 91 -14.10 1.12 1.31
N HIS A 92 -13.75 0.00 1.94
CA HIS A 92 -12.39 -0.51 1.96
C HIS A 92 -11.89 -0.87 0.55
N ALA A 93 -12.71 -1.57 -0.24
CA ALA A 93 -12.40 -1.89 -1.63
C ALA A 93 -12.21 -0.64 -2.50
N LEU A 94 -13.06 0.37 -2.31
CA LEU A 94 -12.95 1.64 -3.01
C LEU A 94 -11.65 2.36 -2.66
N ARG A 95 -11.27 2.39 -1.39
CA ARG A 95 -10.01 2.99 -0.91
C ARG A 95 -8.81 2.30 -1.54
N ILE A 96 -8.75 0.97 -1.54
CA ILE A 96 -7.66 0.21 -2.18
C ILE A 96 -7.56 0.55 -3.68
N THR A 97 -8.71 0.61 -4.38
CA THR A 97 -8.75 0.94 -5.81
C THR A 97 -8.18 2.35 -6.06
N GLN A 98 -8.59 3.33 -5.26
CA GLN A 98 -8.06 4.70 -5.34
C GLN A 98 -6.57 4.76 -5.03
N GLU A 99 -6.09 4.05 -4.01
CA GLU A 99 -4.67 3.98 -3.64
C GLU A 99 -3.81 3.41 -4.79
N VAL A 100 -4.31 2.38 -5.49
CA VAL A 100 -3.64 1.79 -6.65
C VAL A 100 -3.66 2.75 -7.87
N ASP A 101 -4.77 3.45 -8.11
CA ASP A 101 -4.93 4.34 -9.26
C ASP A 101 -4.05 5.59 -9.19
N VAL A 102 -3.90 6.19 -8.01
CA VAL A 102 -3.08 7.40 -7.84
C VAL A 102 -1.57 7.13 -7.89
N GLN A 103 -1.18 5.86 -7.84
CA GLN A 103 0.22 5.48 -7.74
C GLN A 103 0.90 5.44 -9.11
N THR A 104 1.84 6.37 -9.32
CA THR A 104 2.62 6.42 -10.56
C THR A 104 3.62 5.25 -10.61
N ALA A 105 3.49 4.40 -11.61
CA ALA A 105 4.44 3.33 -11.86
C ALA A 105 5.64 3.84 -12.67
N PRO A 106 6.87 3.39 -12.35
CA PRO A 106 7.99 3.48 -13.30
C PRO A 106 7.63 2.76 -14.62
N PRO A 107 8.13 3.21 -15.79
CA PRO A 107 7.79 2.60 -17.07
C PRO A 107 8.00 1.09 -17.16
N ALA A 108 9.00 0.56 -16.45
CA ALA A 108 9.29 -0.88 -16.39
C ALA A 108 8.21 -1.70 -15.65
N LEU A 109 7.33 -1.05 -14.87
CA LEU A 109 6.31 -1.65 -14.01
C LEU A 109 4.89 -1.28 -14.42
N GLU A 110 4.68 -0.62 -15.57
CA GLU A 110 3.35 -0.21 -16.01
C GLU A 110 2.40 -1.41 -16.16
N GLY A 111 2.88 -2.52 -16.71
CA GLY A 111 2.07 -3.75 -16.77
C GLY A 111 1.71 -4.32 -15.39
N LEU A 112 2.55 -4.09 -14.36
CA LEU A 112 2.24 -4.48 -12.99
C LEU A 112 1.13 -3.58 -12.41
N ARG A 113 1.15 -2.28 -12.75
CA ARG A 113 0.09 -1.31 -12.41
C ARG A 113 -1.26 -1.73 -12.97
N GLU A 114 -1.29 -2.10 -14.25
CA GLU A 114 -2.52 -2.56 -14.91
C GLU A 114 -3.11 -3.79 -14.23
N VAL A 115 -2.27 -4.78 -13.89
CA VAL A 115 -2.71 -5.98 -13.17
C VAL A 115 -3.21 -5.64 -11.76
N ALA A 116 -2.51 -4.75 -11.04
CA ALA A 116 -2.92 -4.30 -9.72
C ALA A 116 -4.28 -3.58 -9.76
N ALA A 117 -4.47 -2.65 -10.71
CA ALA A 117 -5.71 -1.90 -10.89
C ALA A 117 -6.87 -2.83 -11.29
N GLY A 118 -6.62 -3.79 -12.18
CA GLY A 118 -7.60 -4.81 -12.54
C GLY A 118 -8.03 -5.67 -11.35
N THR A 119 -7.06 -6.09 -10.52
CA THR A 119 -7.33 -6.89 -9.32
C THR A 119 -8.10 -6.09 -8.27
N ALA A 120 -7.74 -4.82 -8.03
CA ALA A 120 -8.46 -3.93 -7.12
C ALA A 120 -9.92 -3.75 -7.56
N SER A 121 -10.12 -3.51 -8.86
CA SER A 121 -11.44 -3.37 -9.47
C SER A 121 -12.27 -4.65 -9.33
N ALA A 122 -11.66 -5.83 -9.45
CA ALA A 122 -12.35 -7.10 -9.26
C ALA A 122 -12.83 -7.28 -7.81
N TYR A 123 -12.04 -6.88 -6.82
CA TYR A 123 -12.47 -6.88 -5.42
C TYR A 123 -13.55 -5.84 -5.12
N LEU A 124 -13.49 -4.65 -5.72
CA LEU A 124 -14.54 -3.64 -5.62
C LEU A 124 -15.87 -4.17 -6.17
N GLU A 125 -15.84 -4.87 -7.30
CA GLU A 125 -17.02 -5.51 -7.87
C GLU A 125 -17.57 -6.62 -6.97
N ALA A 126 -16.70 -7.46 -6.39
CA ALA A 126 -17.11 -8.48 -5.43
C ALA A 126 -17.78 -7.87 -4.19
N ALA A 127 -17.21 -6.78 -3.64
CA ALA A 127 -17.79 -6.06 -2.51
C ALA A 127 -19.15 -5.44 -2.86
N ARG A 128 -19.29 -4.88 -4.06
CA ARG A 128 -20.55 -4.33 -4.57
C ARG A 128 -21.64 -5.39 -4.68
N LEU A 129 -21.29 -6.58 -5.19
CA LEU A 129 -22.23 -7.70 -5.30
C LEU A 129 -22.61 -8.26 -3.93
N ALA A 130 -21.66 -8.32 -2.99
CA ALA A 130 -21.92 -8.72 -1.62
C ALA A 130 -22.87 -7.73 -0.91
N LEU A 131 -22.67 -6.42 -1.08
CA LEU A 131 -23.58 -5.38 -0.59
C LEU A 131 -24.98 -5.50 -1.21
N ARG A 132 -25.06 -5.83 -2.51
CA ARG A 132 -26.34 -6.10 -3.18
C ARG A 132 -27.06 -7.30 -2.56
N TRP A 133 -26.34 -8.38 -2.27
CA TRP A 133 -26.91 -9.56 -1.62
C TRP A 133 -27.44 -9.23 -0.21
N VAL A 134 -26.68 -8.48 0.61
CA VAL A 134 -27.17 -8.06 1.93
C VAL A 134 -28.41 -7.18 1.83
N SER A 135 -28.49 -6.32 0.82
CA SER A 135 -29.65 -5.44 0.60
C SER A 135 -30.88 -6.20 0.05
N LEU A 136 -30.66 -7.26 -0.71
CA LEU A 136 -31.67 -8.09 -1.35
C LEU A 136 -31.25 -9.57 -1.25
N PRO A 137 -31.52 -10.25 -0.12
CA PRO A 137 -30.99 -11.58 0.17
C PRO A 137 -31.65 -12.65 -0.71
N GLN A 138 -31.14 -12.79 -1.94
CA GLN A 138 -31.48 -13.82 -2.91
C GLN A 138 -30.26 -14.70 -3.15
N GLU A 139 -30.46 -16.02 -3.22
CA GLU A 139 -29.36 -16.97 -3.41
C GLU A 139 -28.58 -16.70 -4.70
N SER A 140 -29.26 -16.26 -5.77
CA SER A 140 -28.63 -15.88 -7.02
C SER A 140 -27.63 -14.72 -6.87
N TYR A 141 -27.93 -13.73 -6.02
CA TYR A 141 -27.01 -12.61 -5.74
C TYR A 141 -25.83 -13.04 -4.88
N ARG A 142 -26.05 -13.98 -3.96
CA ARG A 142 -24.98 -14.59 -3.17
C ARG A 142 -23.99 -15.32 -4.06
N THR A 143 -24.49 -16.23 -4.91
CA THR A 143 -23.65 -17.00 -5.84
C THR A 143 -22.88 -16.08 -6.79
N ASN A 144 -23.50 -15.00 -7.28
CA ASN A 144 -22.79 -14.01 -8.09
C ASN A 144 -21.65 -13.32 -7.33
N ALA A 145 -21.88 -12.95 -6.06
CA ALA A 145 -20.84 -12.37 -5.21
C ALA A 145 -19.71 -13.35 -4.91
N GLU A 146 -20.04 -14.62 -4.60
CA GLU A 146 -19.06 -15.68 -4.37
C GLU A 146 -18.20 -15.97 -5.60
N ASN A 147 -18.82 -16.04 -6.79
CA ASN A 147 -18.11 -16.22 -8.05
C ASN A 147 -17.19 -15.04 -8.38
N SER A 148 -17.67 -13.81 -8.15
CA SER A 148 -16.86 -12.60 -8.35
C SER A 148 -15.66 -12.54 -7.39
N LEU A 149 -15.88 -12.89 -6.11
CA LEU A 149 -14.80 -12.99 -5.13
C LEU A 149 -13.77 -14.06 -5.52
N ALA A 150 -14.22 -15.23 -5.98
CA ALA A 150 -13.34 -16.28 -6.45
C ALA A 150 -12.48 -15.84 -7.65
N GLN A 151 -13.06 -15.09 -8.60
CA GLN A 151 -12.30 -14.51 -9.71
C GLN A 151 -11.27 -13.48 -9.25
N ALA A 152 -11.64 -12.58 -8.33
CA ALA A 152 -10.71 -11.60 -7.76
C ALA A 152 -9.53 -12.30 -7.05
N ARG A 153 -9.78 -13.38 -6.33
CA ARG A 153 -8.76 -14.20 -5.66
C ARG A 153 -7.78 -14.85 -6.65
N LEU A 154 -8.27 -15.34 -7.80
CA LEU A 154 -7.41 -15.87 -8.86
C LEU A 154 -6.50 -14.80 -9.44
N GLN A 155 -7.02 -13.59 -9.67
CA GLN A 155 -6.21 -12.46 -10.14
C GLN A 155 -5.16 -12.05 -9.10
N LEU A 156 -5.52 -11.99 -7.82
CA LEU A 156 -4.58 -11.69 -6.73
C LEU A 156 -3.44 -12.70 -6.64
N ASN A 157 -3.75 -14.00 -6.79
CA ASN A 157 -2.73 -15.04 -6.79
C ASN A 157 -1.78 -14.89 -7.99
N THR A 158 -2.33 -14.63 -9.17
CA THR A 158 -1.53 -14.35 -10.38
C THR A 158 -0.64 -13.12 -10.19
N PHE A 159 -1.16 -12.06 -9.57
CA PHE A 159 -0.42 -10.85 -9.25
C PHE A 159 0.76 -11.14 -8.31
N ARG A 160 0.53 -11.92 -7.26
CA ARG A 160 1.57 -12.33 -6.28
C ARG A 160 2.67 -13.19 -6.88
N GLU A 161 2.34 -14.01 -7.87
CA GLU A 161 3.30 -14.83 -8.61
C GLU A 161 4.16 -14.04 -9.59
N SER A 162 3.88 -12.74 -9.79
CA SER A 162 4.70 -11.90 -10.65
C SER A 162 6.15 -11.81 -10.15
N LYS A 163 7.10 -11.90 -11.08
CA LYS A 163 8.56 -11.90 -10.80
C LYS A 163 9.02 -10.70 -9.98
N TRP A 164 8.32 -9.57 -10.10
CA TRP A 164 8.64 -8.33 -9.41
C TRP A 164 8.28 -8.33 -7.92
N LEU A 165 7.19 -9.01 -7.53
CA LEU A 165 6.81 -9.15 -6.12
C LEU A 165 7.55 -10.32 -5.44
N ALA A 166 8.00 -11.31 -6.21
CA ALA A 166 8.78 -12.45 -5.72
C ALA A 166 10.24 -12.11 -5.33
N MET A 167 10.76 -10.96 -5.77
CA MET A 167 12.13 -10.52 -5.46
C MET A 167 12.21 -9.99 -4.02
N ARG A 168 12.83 -10.78 -3.12
CA ARG A 168 13.10 -10.43 -1.72
C ARG A 168 14.53 -9.93 -1.53
#